data_AF-A0A919H1U2-F1
#
_entry.id   AF-A0A919H1U2-F1
#
_cell.length_a   1.000
_cell.length_b   1.000
_cell.length_c   1.000
_cell.angle_alpha   90.00
_cell.angle_beta   90.00
_cell.angle_gamma   90.00
#
_symmetry.space_group_name_H-M   'P 1'
#
loop_
_entity.id
_entity.type
_entity.pdbx_description
1 polymer ?
#
loop_
_entity_poly.entity_id
_entity_poly.type
_entity_poly.pdbx_seq_one_letter_code
_entity_poly.pdbx_strand_id
1 'polypeptide(L)'
;MPERDGSLSRLEGPMSRTVVDPDEALLAEAAEMPGTTTQRATINGAPAQCVAAARRRRFVQLMDEGVFGDLRDPEAMRGAWQ
;
A
#
# COMPACT_ATOMS: atom_id res chain seq x y z
N MET A 1 38.06 9.90 -6.39
CA MET A 1 36.63 9.72 -6.69
C MET A 1 36.13 8.54 -5.86
N PRO A 2 35.39 8.72 -4.76
CA PRO A 2 34.83 7.58 -4.04
C PRO A 2 33.46 7.21 -4.62
N GLU A 3 33.30 5.94 -4.93
CA GLU A 3 32.06 5.32 -5.39
C GLU A 3 30.99 5.40 -4.28
N ARG A 4 29.80 5.87 -4.65
CA ARG A 4 28.64 5.90 -3.77
C ARG A 4 28.00 4.52 -3.79
N ASP A 5 28.28 3.71 -2.77
CA ASP A 5 27.47 2.54 -2.46
C ASP A 5 26.10 3.02 -1.98
N GLY A 6 25.12 2.97 -2.88
CA GLY A 6 23.72 3.29 -2.66
C GLY A 6 23.03 2.18 -1.88
N SER A 7 23.37 2.03 -0.60
CA SER A 7 22.67 1.13 0.30
C SER A 7 21.24 1.66 0.56
N LEU A 8 20.27 1.16 -0.23
CA LEU A 8 18.83 1.39 -0.06
C LEU A 8 18.23 0.70 1.19
N SER A 9 19.06 0.32 2.16
CA SER A 9 18.68 -0.51 3.31
C SER A 9 17.93 0.23 4.43
N ARG A 10 17.58 1.52 4.27
CA ARG A 10 17.14 2.38 5.38
C ARG A 10 15.62 2.59 5.54
N LEU A 11 14.77 2.02 4.68
CA LEU A 11 13.31 2.25 4.77
C LEU A 11 12.48 1.11 5.39
N GLU A 12 13.10 0.03 5.87
CA GLU A 12 12.36 -0.98 6.64
C GLU A 12 12.41 -0.62 8.12
N GLY A 13 11.23 -0.31 8.71
CA GLY A 13 11.09 -0.17 10.16
C GLY A 13 11.49 -1.46 10.89
N PRO A 14 11.65 -1.44 12.23
CA PRO A 14 12.09 -2.62 12.98
C PRO A 14 11.15 -3.81 12.72
N MET A 15 11.69 -4.86 12.10
CA MET A 15 10.98 -6.11 11.84
C MET A 15 11.14 -7.04 13.04
N SER A 16 10.02 -7.48 13.62
CA SER A 16 10.02 -8.60 14.56
C SER A 16 10.10 -9.91 13.77
N ARG A 17 10.84 -10.90 14.29
CA ARG A 17 10.88 -12.24 13.69
C ARG A 17 9.72 -13.07 14.23
N THR A 18 8.83 -13.48 13.33
CA THR A 18 7.69 -14.34 13.65
C THR A 18 7.83 -15.64 12.87
N VAL A 19 7.61 -16.78 13.54
CA VAL A 19 7.48 -18.09 12.90
C VAL A 19 6.00 -18.30 12.60
N VAL A 20 5.68 -18.64 11.36
CA VAL A 20 4.33 -18.90 10.88
C VAL A 20 4.36 -20.14 10.00
N ASP A 21 3.27 -20.89 9.99
CA ASP A 21 3.08 -22.07 9.12
C ASP A 21 2.06 -21.70 8.03
N PRO A 22 2.50 -21.10 6.90
CA PRO A 22 1.60 -20.70 5.84
C PRO A 22 1.17 -21.89 4.98
N ASP A 23 -0.02 -21.80 4.40
CA ASP A 23 -0.40 -22.64 3.27
C ASP A 23 0.48 -22.25 2.07
N GLU A 24 1.33 -23.18 1.63
CA GLU A 24 2.31 -22.94 0.57
C GLU A 24 1.65 -22.70 -0.80
N ALA A 25 0.52 -23.34 -1.07
CA ALA A 25 -0.20 -23.15 -2.33
C ALA A 25 -0.84 -21.75 -2.38
N LEU A 26 -1.46 -21.34 -1.27
CA LEU A 26 -2.02 -19.99 -1.16
C LEU A 26 -0.91 -18.92 -1.20
N LEU A 27 0.25 -19.19 -0.61
CA LEU A 27 1.38 -18.27 -0.62
C LEU A 27 1.96 -18.10 -2.03
N ALA A 28 2.01 -19.18 -2.83
CA ALA A 28 2.39 -19.12 -4.22
C ALA A 28 1.39 -18.30 -5.05
N GLU A 29 0.09 -18.53 -4.89
CA GLU A 29 -0.95 -17.73 -5.56
C GLU A 29 -0.87 -16.25 -5.17
N ALA A 30 -0.67 -15.97 -3.89
CA ALA A 30 -0.50 -14.61 -3.38
C ALA A 30 0.76 -13.91 -3.91
N ALA A 31 1.80 -14.66 -4.30
CA ALA A 31 3.03 -14.12 -4.86
C ALA A 31 2.83 -13.62 -6.30
N GLU A 32 1.91 -14.24 -7.06
CA GLU A 32 1.59 -13.83 -8.42
C GLU A 32 0.90 -12.46 -8.45
N MET A 33 0.08 -12.12 -7.45
CA MET A 33 -0.66 -10.86 -7.41
C MET A 33 0.25 -9.61 -7.47
N PRO A 34 1.28 -9.47 -6.61
CA PRO A 34 2.29 -8.42 -6.73
C PRO A 34 3.47 -8.77 -7.65
N GLY A 35 3.62 -10.03 -8.06
CA GLY A 35 4.81 -10.53 -8.76
C GLY A 35 6.05 -10.64 -7.86
N THR A 36 5.90 -11.12 -6.63
CA THR A 36 7.00 -11.26 -5.67
C THR A 36 7.76 -12.57 -5.84
N THR A 37 9.07 -12.51 -5.67
CA THR A 37 9.97 -13.69 -5.83
C THR A 37 10.41 -14.32 -4.52
N THR A 38 10.02 -13.74 -3.37
CA THR A 38 10.37 -14.27 -2.05
C THR A 38 9.15 -14.31 -1.13
N GLN A 39 9.08 -15.35 -0.28
CA GLN A 39 8.00 -15.48 0.70
C GLN A 39 7.89 -14.26 1.62
N ARG A 40 9.03 -13.70 2.07
CA ARG A 40 9.03 -12.47 2.89
C ARG A 40 8.35 -11.30 2.17
N ALA A 41 8.67 -11.10 0.89
CA ALA A 41 8.05 -10.03 0.11
C ALA A 41 6.55 -10.28 -0.07
N THR A 42 6.13 -11.52 -0.30
CA THR A 42 4.71 -11.89 -0.39
C THR A 42 3.98 -11.64 0.94
N ILE A 43 4.52 -12.14 2.05
CA ILE A 43 3.94 -12.02 3.41
C ILE A 43 3.82 -10.56 3.83
N ASN A 44 4.83 -9.73 3.56
CA ASN A 44 4.79 -8.31 3.90
C ASN A 44 3.94 -7.49 2.91
N GLY A 45 3.92 -7.87 1.63
CA GLY A 45 3.24 -7.15 0.56
C GLY A 45 1.73 -7.39 0.51
N ALA A 46 1.27 -8.62 0.76
CA ALA A 46 -0.15 -8.96 0.68
C ALA A 46 -1.03 -8.13 1.63
N PRO A 47 -0.68 -7.90 2.92
CA PRO A 47 -1.43 -7.01 3.79
C PRO A 47 -1.52 -5.58 3.25
N ALA A 48 -0.43 -5.05 2.68
CA ALA A 48 -0.44 -3.71 2.09
C ALA A 48 -1.42 -3.62 0.92
N GLN A 49 -1.52 -4.66 0.09
CA GLN A 49 -2.52 -4.73 -0.98
C GLN A 49 -3.95 -4.80 -0.44
N CYS A 50 -4.20 -5.60 0.60
CA CYS A 50 -5.51 -5.68 1.25
C CYS A 50 -5.94 -4.31 1.80
N VAL A 51 -5.04 -3.60 2.49
CA VAL A 51 -5.28 -2.25 3.00
C VAL A 51 -5.57 -1.28 1.85
N ALA A 52 -4.78 -1.33 0.78
CA ALA A 52 -4.99 -0.47 -0.39
C ALA A 52 -6.35 -0.76 -1.06
N ALA A 53 -6.74 -2.02 -1.20
CA ALA A 53 -8.04 -2.41 -1.73
C ALA A 53 -9.20 -1.91 -0.84
N ALA A 54 -9.07 -2.05 0.48
CA ALA A 54 -10.06 -1.52 1.43
C ALA A 54 -10.19 0.00 1.34
N ARG A 55 -9.07 0.73 1.24
CA ARG A 55 -9.06 2.18 1.06
C ARG A 55 -9.75 2.62 -0.24
N ARG A 56 -9.48 1.92 -1.36
CA ARG A 56 -10.17 2.19 -2.64
C ARG A 56 -11.67 1.99 -2.53
N ARG A 57 -12.13 0.92 -1.89
CA ARG A 57 -13.57 0.68 -1.63
C ARG A 57 -14.18 1.79 -0.78
N ARG A 58 -13.52 2.19 0.30
CA ARG A 58 -14.00 3.29 1.15
C ARG A 58 -14.05 4.61 0.38
N PHE A 59 -13.06 4.89 -0.47
CA PHE A 59 -13.06 6.08 -1.31
C PHE A 59 -14.29 6.12 -2.24
N VAL A 60 -14.64 5.00 -2.88
CA VAL A 60 -15.85 4.92 -3.71
C VAL A 60 -17.13 5.16 -2.89
N GLN A 61 -17.22 4.61 -1.68
CA GLN A 61 -18.36 4.87 -0.79
C GLN A 61 -18.48 6.35 -0.41
N LEU A 62 -17.35 7.01 -0.10
CA LEU A 62 -17.34 8.44 0.22
C LEU A 62 -17.82 9.31 -0.96
N MET A 63 -17.52 8.89 -2.20
CA MET A 63 -18.06 9.57 -3.39
C MET A 63 -19.59 9.44 -3.49
N ASP A 64 -20.13 8.25 -3.20
CA ASP A 64 -21.58 7.99 -3.20
C ASP A 64 -22.31 8.72 -2.06
N GLU A 65 -21.67 8.79 -0.89
CA GLU A 65 -22.12 9.58 0.28
C GLU A 65 -22.07 11.11 0.02
N GLY A 66 -21.53 11.56 -1.12
CA GLY A 66 -21.46 12.98 -1.47
C GLY A 66 -20.44 13.79 -0.68
N VAL A 67 -19.52 13.12 0.03
CA VAL A 67 -18.54 13.76 0.93
C VAL A 67 -17.66 14.79 0.23
N PHE A 68 -17.43 14.60 -1.07
CA PHE A 68 -16.60 15.48 -1.90
C PHE A 68 -17.42 16.46 -2.77
N GLY A 69 -18.65 16.78 -2.37
CA GLY A 69 -19.55 17.66 -3.13
C GLY A 69 -18.98 19.07 -3.32
N ASP A 70 -18.21 19.56 -2.35
CA ASP A 70 -17.52 20.84 -2.34
C ASP A 70 -16.37 20.92 -3.36
N LEU A 71 -15.78 19.79 -3.78
CA LEU A 71 -14.76 19.78 -4.84
C LEU A 71 -15.29 20.32 -6.19
N ARG A 72 -16.61 20.39 -6.36
CA ARG A 72 -17.25 20.96 -7.56
C ARG A 72 -17.45 22.48 -7.46
N ASP A 73 -17.29 23.07 -6.29
CA ASP A 73 -17.44 24.51 -6.08
C ASP A 73 -16.11 25.23 -6.38
N PRO A 74 -16.07 26.08 -7.43
CA PRO A 74 -14.87 26.84 -7.76
C PRO A 74 -14.41 27.80 -6.65
N GLU A 75 -15.32 28.33 -5.82
CA GLU A 75 -14.93 29.21 -4.71
C GLU A 75 -14.30 28.41 -3.56
N ALA A 76 -14.90 27.26 -3.20
CA ALA A 76 -14.31 26.36 -2.19
C ALA A 76 -12.89 25.92 -2.60
N MET A 77 -12.68 25.58 -3.87
CA MET A 77 -11.35 25.20 -4.38
C MET A 77 -10.38 26.38 -4.37
N ARG A 78 -10.80 27.60 -4.72
CA ARG A 78 -9.93 28.78 -4.59
C ARG A 78 -9.46 29.00 -3.16
N GLY A 79 -10.35 28.83 -2.17
CA GLY A 79 -10.01 28.99 -0.76
C GLY A 79 -9.06 27.94 -0.20
N ALA A 80 -9.08 26.70 -0.72
CA ALA A 80 -8.25 25.60 -0.23
C ALA A 80 -6.76 25.68 -0.65
N TRP A 81 -6.42 26.47 -1.68
CA TRP A 81 -5.09 26.55 -2.28
C TRP A 81 -4.40 27.92 -2.10
N GLN A 82 -4.95 28.80 -1.26
CA GLN A 82 -4.28 30.03 -0.80
C GLN A 82 -3.29 29.70 0.32
#